data_AF-A0A7Y2TA89-F1
#
_entry.id   AF-A0A7Y2TA89-F1
#
_cell.length_a   1.000
_cell.length_b   1.000
_cell.length_c   1.000
_cell.angle_alpha   90.00
_cell.angle_beta   90.00
_cell.angle_gamma   90.00
#
_symmetry.space_group_name_H-M   'P 1'
#
loop_
_entity.id
_entity.type
_entity.pdbx_description
1 polymer ?
#
loop_
_entity_poly.entity_id
_entity_poly.type
_entity_poly.pdbx_seq_one_letter_code
_entity_poly.pdbx_strand_id
1 'polypeptide(L)'
;MEFLRQENFESKLNDIHQLLPMKVVNALLSILVTTDEELRNRVVKSFGEVVSQLAEKDIEVARIVMRRLMLSVTEESGGIGWNTPEAMGEIMARSEQLANEYHKILISYTMGGGNELDFVELQKSVIAGLKRLSEVRPELVEEVKHLLK
;
A
#
# COMPACT_ATOMS: atom_id res chain seq x y z
N MET A 1 3.98 -21.37 2.57
CA MET A 1 3.00 -20.71 3.47
C MET A 1 3.37 -20.99 4.93
N GLU A 2 4.60 -20.64 5.35
CA GLU A 2 5.07 -20.88 6.72
C GLU A 2 6.11 -19.83 7.14
N PHE A 3 5.81 -18.56 6.83
CA PHE A 3 6.67 -17.43 7.19
C PHE A 3 5.91 -16.31 7.93
N LEU A 4 4.59 -16.45 8.08
CA LEU A 4 3.71 -15.42 8.65
C LEU A 4 3.35 -15.64 10.14
N ARG A 5 3.98 -16.61 10.80
CA ARG A 5 3.68 -16.98 12.21
C ARG A 5 4.82 -16.81 13.19
N GLN A 6 5.98 -16.31 12.77
CA GLN A 6 7.10 -16.12 13.70
C GLN A 6 7.12 -14.67 14.22
N GLU A 7 7.20 -14.53 15.55
CA GLU A 7 7.33 -13.30 16.36
C GLU A 7 8.57 -12.44 16.02
N ASN A 8 9.26 -12.73 14.93
CA ASN A 8 10.52 -12.11 14.52
C ASN A 8 10.37 -11.16 13.32
N PHE A 9 9.15 -10.69 13.02
CA PHE A 9 8.92 -9.76 11.92
C PHE A 9 9.74 -8.49 12.10
N GLU A 10 9.68 -7.87 13.28
CA GLU A 10 10.41 -6.63 13.61
C GLU A 10 11.94 -6.80 13.56
N SER A 11 12.45 -7.93 14.06
CA SER A 11 13.89 -8.22 14.06
C SER A 11 14.47 -8.37 12.65
N LYS A 12 13.70 -8.84 11.67
CA LYS A 12 14.16 -8.99 10.27
C LYS A 12 14.08 -7.68 9.47
N LEU A 13 13.38 -6.66 9.97
CA LEU A 13 13.29 -5.37 9.29
C LEU A 13 14.59 -4.57 9.38
N ASN A 14 15.37 -4.76 10.44
CA ASN A 14 16.63 -4.02 10.63
C ASN A 14 17.72 -4.39 9.60
N ASP A 15 17.63 -5.57 8.99
CA ASP A 15 18.57 -6.03 7.93
C ASP A 15 18.16 -5.57 6.51
N ILE A 16 17.02 -4.88 6.36
CA ILE A 16 16.45 -4.48 5.06
C ILE A 16 17.32 -3.49 4.29
N HIS A 17 18.16 -2.71 4.99
CA HIS A 17 19.04 -1.71 4.37
C HIS A 17 20.05 -2.29 3.38
N GLN A 18 20.33 -3.60 3.45
CA GLN A 18 21.30 -4.27 2.58
C GLN A 18 20.68 -5.20 1.53
N LEU A 19 19.36 -5.43 1.56
CA LEU A 19 18.68 -6.29 0.62
C LEU A 19 18.05 -5.43 -0.47
N LEU A 20 18.56 -5.57 -1.70
CA LEU A 20 18.03 -4.97 -2.93
C LEU A 20 16.52 -4.71 -2.81
N PRO A 21 16.05 -3.44 -2.91
CA PRO A 21 14.65 -3.07 -2.66
C PRO A 21 13.65 -4.01 -3.32
N MET A 22 13.98 -4.55 -4.48
CA MET A 22 13.20 -5.54 -5.22
C MET A 22 12.93 -6.87 -4.49
N LYS A 23 13.86 -7.41 -3.70
CA LYS A 23 13.62 -8.68 -2.96
C LYS A 23 12.64 -8.48 -1.80
N VAL A 24 12.81 -7.38 -1.08
CA VAL A 24 11.92 -7.00 0.02
C VAL A 24 10.54 -6.68 -0.53
N VAL A 25 10.48 -5.90 -1.60
CA VAL A 25 9.24 -5.55 -2.28
C VAL A 25 8.52 -6.77 -2.86
N ASN A 26 9.22 -7.73 -3.49
CA ASN A 26 8.59 -8.95 -4.00
C ASN A 26 8.11 -9.87 -2.88
N ALA A 27 8.86 -9.98 -1.79
CA ALA A 27 8.40 -10.70 -0.60
C ALA A 27 7.16 -10.04 -0.01
N LEU A 28 7.16 -8.72 0.11
CA LEU A 28 6.07 -7.92 0.63
C LEU A 28 4.81 -7.99 -0.25
N LEU A 29 4.95 -7.90 -1.58
CA LEU A 29 3.84 -8.08 -2.54
C LEU A 29 3.23 -9.48 -2.45
N SER A 30 4.05 -10.52 -2.28
CA SER A 30 3.55 -11.90 -2.16
C SER A 30 2.65 -12.11 -0.94
N ILE A 31 2.76 -11.26 0.08
CA ILE A 31 1.95 -11.30 1.30
C ILE A 31 0.60 -10.57 1.08
N LEU A 32 0.54 -9.60 0.17
CA LEU A 32 -0.69 -8.84 -0.15
C LEU A 32 -1.71 -9.65 -0.96
N VAL A 33 -1.43 -10.90 -1.33
CA VAL A 33 -2.31 -11.77 -2.15
C VAL A 33 -3.32 -12.57 -1.29
N THR A 34 -3.39 -12.31 0.03
CA THR A 34 -4.33 -13.03 0.91
C THR A 34 -5.80 -12.64 0.68
N THR A 35 -6.70 -13.63 0.71
CA THR A 35 -8.16 -13.45 0.75
C THR A 35 -8.72 -13.42 2.18
N ASP A 36 -7.91 -13.80 3.18
CA ASP A 36 -8.26 -13.71 4.60
C ASP A 36 -8.23 -12.25 5.07
N GLU A 37 -9.37 -11.76 5.57
CA GLU A 37 -9.55 -10.36 5.96
C GLU A 37 -8.73 -9.95 7.19
N GLU A 38 -8.59 -10.84 8.16
CA GLU A 38 -7.83 -10.57 9.38
C GLU A 38 -6.33 -10.49 9.05
N LEU A 39 -5.86 -11.44 8.24
CA LEU A 39 -4.49 -11.44 7.74
C LEU A 39 -4.23 -10.22 6.85
N ARG A 40 -5.17 -9.85 5.96
CA ARG A 40 -5.07 -8.64 5.13
C ARG A 40 -4.85 -7.40 5.99
N ASN A 41 -5.67 -7.20 7.02
CA ASN A 41 -5.55 -6.06 7.92
C ASN A 41 -4.19 -5.98 8.61
N ARG A 42 -3.68 -7.12 9.09
CA ARG A 42 -2.36 -7.19 9.73
C ARG A 42 -1.25 -6.85 8.74
N VAL A 43 -1.31 -7.44 7.55
CA VAL A 43 -0.31 -7.24 6.49
C VAL A 43 -0.26 -5.78 6.07
N VAL A 44 -1.42 -5.17 5.77
CA VAL A 44 -1.54 -3.76 5.38
C VAL A 44 -0.94 -2.85 6.45
N LYS A 45 -1.31 -3.05 7.72
CA LYS A 45 -0.78 -2.27 8.85
C LYS A 45 0.73 -2.39 8.98
N SER A 46 1.26 -3.61 8.93
CA SER A 46 2.70 -3.87 8.97
C SER A 46 3.42 -3.23 7.80
N PHE A 47 2.81 -3.24 6.61
CA PHE A 47 3.34 -2.57 5.42
C PHE A 47 3.47 -1.07 5.61
N GLY A 48 2.40 -0.44 6.11
CA GLY A 48 2.39 0.98 6.42
C GLY A 48 3.51 1.36 7.37
N GLU A 49 3.71 0.57 8.42
CA GLU A 49 4.74 0.81 9.43
C GLU A 49 6.16 0.62 8.89
N VAL A 50 6.42 -0.48 8.17
CA VAL A 50 7.75 -0.74 7.60
C VAL A 50 8.14 0.37 6.63
N VAL A 51 7.23 0.74 5.72
CA VAL A 51 7.53 1.72 4.68
C VAL A 51 7.60 3.14 5.25
N SER A 52 6.82 3.48 6.28
CA SER A 52 6.97 4.79 6.94
C SER A 52 8.32 4.90 7.65
N GLN A 53 8.77 3.86 8.35
CA GLN A 53 10.11 3.83 8.95
C GLN A 53 11.22 3.88 7.90
N LEU A 54 11.00 3.27 6.72
CA LEU A 54 11.92 3.43 5.59
C LEU A 54 11.92 4.88 5.09
N ALA A 55 10.76 5.53 4.97
CA ALA A 55 10.67 6.91 4.50
C ALA A 55 11.40 7.90 5.42
N GLU A 56 11.39 7.66 6.73
CA GLU A 56 12.14 8.44 7.71
C GLU A 56 13.66 8.28 7.57
N LYS A 57 14.14 7.10 7.15
CA LYS A 57 15.57 6.80 6.98
C LYS A 57 16.09 7.18 5.59
N ASP A 58 15.32 6.85 4.56
CA ASP A 58 15.61 7.07 3.14
C ASP A 58 14.30 7.14 2.34
N ILE A 59 13.88 8.37 2.05
CA ILE A 59 12.66 8.62 1.27
C ILE A 59 12.72 8.04 -0.15
N GLU A 60 13.90 7.95 -0.78
CA GLU A 60 14.03 7.41 -2.14
C GLU A 60 13.72 5.92 -2.17
N VAL A 61 14.14 5.19 -1.14
CA VAL A 61 13.79 3.77 -0.98
C VAL A 61 12.28 3.62 -0.81
N ALA A 62 11.63 4.44 0.01
CA ALA A 62 10.18 4.38 0.18
C ALA A 62 9.41 4.74 -1.10
N ARG A 63 9.91 5.71 -1.89
CA ARG A 63 9.36 6.03 -3.22
C ARG A 63 9.49 4.86 -4.21
N ILE A 64 10.57 4.08 -4.16
CA ILE A 64 10.70 2.85 -4.96
C ILE A 64 9.59 1.87 -4.60
N VAL A 65 9.27 1.69 -3.31
CA VAL A 65 8.17 0.83 -2.86
C VAL A 65 6.83 1.34 -3.39
N MET A 66 6.53 2.63 -3.23
CA MET A 66 5.29 3.24 -3.74
C MET A 66 5.13 3.06 -5.25
N ARG A 67 6.18 3.30 -6.04
CA ARG A 67 6.16 3.07 -7.49
C ARG A 67 5.89 1.61 -7.85
N ARG A 68 6.44 0.65 -7.09
CA ARG A 68 6.14 -0.77 -7.36
C ARG A 68 4.69 -1.10 -7.02
N LEU A 69 4.18 -0.59 -5.91
CA LEU A 69 2.77 -0.76 -5.56
C LEU A 69 1.88 -0.27 -6.71
N MET A 70 2.14 0.92 -7.24
CA MET A 70 1.44 1.45 -8.42
C MET A 70 1.52 0.52 -9.64
N LEU A 71 2.72 0.02 -9.99
CA LEU A 71 2.87 -0.90 -11.13
C LEU A 71 2.10 -2.21 -10.93
N SER A 72 2.04 -2.72 -9.70
CA SER A 72 1.32 -3.97 -9.39
C SER A 72 -0.20 -3.84 -9.50
N VAL A 73 -0.73 -2.62 -9.49
CA VAL A 73 -2.15 -2.34 -9.73
C VAL A 73 -2.50 -2.52 -11.22
N THR A 74 -1.52 -2.32 -12.11
CA THR A 74 -1.72 -2.37 -13.58
C THR A 74 -1.23 -3.66 -14.25
N GLU A 75 -0.45 -4.51 -13.56
CA GLU A 75 0.03 -5.79 -14.11
C GLU A 75 -1.12 -6.83 -14.13
N GLU A 76 -1.74 -7.06 -15.30
CA GLU A 76 -2.84 -8.02 -15.58
C GLU A 76 -2.51 -9.51 -15.29
N SER A 77 -1.34 -9.84 -14.76
CA SER A 77 -0.84 -11.21 -14.70
C SER A 77 -1.24 -11.98 -13.42
N GLY A 78 -2.54 -12.24 -13.24
CA GLY A 78 -3.07 -13.43 -12.53
C GLY A 78 -2.63 -13.75 -11.08
N GLY A 79 -1.89 -12.87 -10.40
CA GLY A 79 -1.41 -13.03 -9.02
C GLY A 79 -1.43 -11.71 -8.25
N ILE A 80 -2.50 -10.96 -8.46
CA ILE A 80 -2.60 -9.50 -8.28
C ILE A 80 -2.51 -9.13 -6.79
N GLY A 81 -1.75 -8.07 -6.51
CA GLY A 81 -1.76 -7.37 -5.23
C GLY A 81 -3.09 -6.66 -5.02
N TRP A 82 -4.17 -7.42 -4.80
CA TRP A 82 -5.52 -6.91 -4.58
C TRP A 82 -5.55 -5.89 -3.46
N ASN A 83 -4.70 -6.08 -2.45
CA ASN A 83 -4.62 -5.22 -1.28
C ASN A 83 -3.58 -4.09 -1.43
N THR A 84 -3.00 -3.91 -2.62
CA THR A 84 -1.98 -2.89 -2.87
C THR A 84 -2.51 -1.46 -2.71
N PRO A 85 -3.66 -1.07 -3.30
CA PRO A 85 -4.22 0.27 -3.05
C PRO A 85 -4.50 0.53 -1.57
N GLU A 86 -4.97 -0.48 -0.83
CA GLU A 86 -5.19 -0.37 0.61
C GLU A 86 -3.87 -0.13 1.37
N ALA A 87 -2.81 -0.86 1.02
CA ALA A 87 -1.46 -0.65 1.56
C ALA A 87 -0.91 0.75 1.23
N MET A 88 -1.12 1.26 0.01
CA MET A 88 -0.74 2.63 -0.34
C MET A 88 -1.43 3.65 0.58
N GLY A 89 -2.74 3.49 0.81
CA GLY A 89 -3.49 4.33 1.74
C GLY A 89 -2.93 4.29 3.17
N GLU A 90 -2.61 3.10 3.66
CA GLU A 90 -2.03 2.89 5.00
C GLU A 90 -0.64 3.52 5.19
N ILE A 91 0.20 3.46 4.14
CA ILE A 91 1.51 4.10 4.11
C ILE A 91 1.36 5.62 4.17
N MET A 92 0.49 6.18 3.32
CA MET A 92 0.22 7.62 3.30
C MET A 92 -0.42 8.10 4.61
N ALA A 93 -1.23 7.28 5.26
CA ALA A 93 -1.76 7.56 6.60
C ALA A 93 -0.64 7.65 7.67
N ARG A 94 0.55 7.07 7.45
CA ARG A 94 1.70 7.15 8.37
C ARG A 94 2.76 8.14 7.94
N SER A 95 2.98 8.33 6.65
CA SER A 95 4.02 9.22 6.11
C SER A 95 3.40 10.40 5.38
N GLU A 96 3.49 11.59 5.99
CA GLU A 96 3.00 12.83 5.38
C GLU A 96 3.71 13.14 4.06
N GLN A 97 5.02 12.90 3.98
CA GLN A 97 5.79 13.14 2.77
C GLN A 97 5.29 12.29 1.59
N LEU A 98 5.06 10.99 1.83
CA LEU A 98 4.48 10.12 0.80
C LEU A 98 3.01 10.44 0.53
N ALA A 99 2.24 10.87 1.54
CA ALA A 99 0.86 11.31 1.33
C ALA A 99 0.79 12.47 0.34
N ASN A 100 1.62 13.50 0.54
CA ASN A 100 1.67 14.68 -0.32
C ASN A 100 2.04 14.34 -1.77
N GLU A 101 2.86 13.32 -1.98
CA GLU A 101 3.29 12.88 -3.31
C GLU A 101 2.28 11.98 -4.02
N TYR A 102 1.61 11.07 -3.29
CA TYR A 102 0.88 9.95 -3.91
C TYR A 102 -0.64 9.96 -3.72
N HIS A 103 -1.22 10.82 -2.86
CA HIS A 103 -2.67 10.80 -2.61
C HIS A 103 -3.50 10.98 -3.90
N LYS A 104 -3.09 11.91 -4.78
CA LYS A 104 -3.76 12.16 -6.06
C LYS A 104 -3.76 10.96 -6.99
N ILE A 105 -2.72 10.13 -6.94
CA ILE A 105 -2.65 8.90 -7.74
C ILE A 105 -3.70 7.91 -7.24
N LEU A 106 -3.78 7.69 -5.93
CA LEU A 106 -4.77 6.78 -5.35
C LEU A 106 -6.20 7.28 -5.65
N ILE A 107 -6.43 8.58 -5.59
CA ILE A 107 -7.72 9.19 -5.96
C ILE A 107 -8.02 9.00 -7.45
N SER A 108 -7.02 9.16 -8.33
CA SER A 108 -7.23 9.05 -9.78
C SER A 108 -7.79 7.69 -10.21
N TYR A 109 -7.54 6.62 -9.44
CA TYR A 109 -8.14 5.30 -9.67
C TYR A 109 -9.66 5.25 -9.49
N THR A 110 -10.26 6.30 -8.91
CA THR A 110 -11.72 6.43 -8.70
C THR A 110 -12.41 7.40 -9.65
N MET A 111 -11.65 8.20 -10.42
CA MET A 111 -12.17 9.42 -11.04
C MET A 111 -12.56 9.32 -12.52
N GLY A 112 -12.51 8.14 -13.14
CA GLY A 112 -12.70 8.06 -14.58
C GLY A 112 -11.56 8.65 -15.38
N GLY A 113 -11.52 8.37 -16.69
CA GLY A 113 -10.59 9.03 -17.61
C GLY A 113 -9.26 8.31 -17.87
N GLY A 114 -9.25 6.97 -17.77
CA GLY A 114 -8.14 6.14 -18.26
C GLY A 114 -7.21 5.55 -17.20
N ASN A 115 -7.43 5.90 -15.92
CA ASN A 115 -6.76 5.26 -14.77
C ASN A 115 -7.72 4.40 -13.94
N GLU A 116 -8.93 4.15 -14.44
CA GLU A 116 -9.89 3.28 -13.77
C GLU A 116 -9.35 1.85 -13.68
N LEU A 117 -9.64 1.19 -12.57
CA LEU A 117 -9.24 -0.19 -12.37
C LEU A 117 -10.33 -1.13 -12.87
N ASP A 118 -9.99 -2.07 -13.74
CA ASP A 118 -10.95 -2.97 -14.38
C ASP A 118 -11.60 -3.96 -13.40
N PHE A 119 -10.92 -4.26 -12.29
CA PHE A 119 -11.36 -5.25 -11.33
C PHE A 119 -12.02 -4.62 -10.10
N VAL A 120 -13.23 -5.11 -9.76
CA VAL A 120 -14.03 -4.63 -8.61
C VAL A 120 -13.26 -4.78 -7.29
N GLU A 121 -12.45 -5.83 -7.15
CA GLU A 121 -11.61 -6.08 -5.98
C GLU A 121 -10.56 -4.98 -5.78
N LEU A 122 -9.94 -4.52 -6.87
CA LEU A 122 -9.00 -3.40 -6.83
C LEU A 122 -9.72 -2.09 -6.50
N GLN A 123 -10.89 -1.85 -7.10
CA GLN A 123 -11.70 -0.67 -6.78
C GLN A 123 -12.07 -0.64 -5.28
N LYS A 124 -12.49 -1.77 -4.71
CA LYS A 124 -12.75 -1.91 -3.26
C LYS A 124 -11.52 -1.60 -2.41
N SER A 125 -10.35 -2.08 -2.84
CA SER A 125 -9.07 -1.82 -2.18
C SER A 125 -8.70 -0.34 -2.21
N VAL A 126 -8.97 0.36 -3.32
CA VAL A 126 -8.75 1.82 -3.43
C VAL A 126 -9.61 2.54 -2.40
N ILE A 127 -10.91 2.20 -2.33
CA ILE A 127 -11.82 2.80 -1.34
C ILE A 127 -11.33 2.51 0.09
N ALA A 128 -10.89 1.30 0.39
CA ALA A 128 -10.32 0.96 1.70
C ALA A 128 -9.06 1.77 2.03
N GLY A 129 -8.16 1.96 1.06
CA GLY A 129 -6.97 2.80 1.19
C GLY A 129 -7.31 4.27 1.42
N LEU A 130 -8.28 4.81 0.68
CA LEU A 130 -8.75 6.18 0.86
C LEU A 130 -9.43 6.37 2.22
N LYS A 131 -10.18 5.38 2.72
CA LYS A 131 -10.76 5.40 4.07
C LYS A 131 -9.66 5.50 5.13
N ARG A 132 -8.63 4.65 5.07
CA ARG A 132 -7.47 4.71 5.99
C ARG A 132 -6.76 6.06 5.95
N LEU A 133 -6.55 6.61 4.75
CA LEU A 133 -5.96 7.93 4.61
C LEU A 133 -6.85 9.02 5.23
N SER A 134 -8.18 8.94 5.01
CA SER A 134 -9.16 9.90 5.52
C SER A 134 -9.23 9.98 7.04
N GLU A 135 -8.95 8.86 7.73
CA GLU A 135 -8.96 8.80 9.20
C GLU A 135 -7.85 9.65 9.83
N VAL A 136 -6.76 9.88 9.09
CA VAL A 136 -5.59 10.64 9.59
C VAL A 136 -5.42 11.98 8.89
N ARG A 137 -5.73 12.05 7.59
CA ARG A 137 -5.53 13.22 6.71
C ARG A 137 -6.78 13.45 5.84
N PRO A 138 -7.93 13.82 6.44
CA PRO A 138 -9.17 14.02 5.71
C PRO A 138 -9.07 15.08 4.61
N GLU A 139 -8.22 16.08 4.77
CA GLU A 139 -7.98 17.16 3.81
C GLU A 139 -7.44 16.67 2.47
N LEU A 140 -6.71 15.54 2.45
CA LEU A 140 -6.13 14.99 1.22
C LEU A 140 -7.13 14.22 0.38
N VAL A 141 -8.33 13.93 0.89
CA VAL A 141 -9.36 13.11 0.21
C VAL A 141 -10.70 13.83 0.06
N GLU A 142 -10.75 15.14 0.29
CA GLU A 142 -12.01 15.90 0.31
C GLU A 142 -12.78 15.78 -1.03
N GLU A 143 -12.08 15.73 -2.16
CA GLU A 143 -12.66 15.58 -3.50
C GLU A 143 -13.43 14.26 -3.71
N VAL A 144 -13.04 13.20 -3.00
CA VAL A 144 -13.65 11.86 -3.08
C VAL A 144 -14.43 11.48 -1.83
N LYS A 145 -14.63 12.40 -0.89
CA LYS A 145 -15.35 12.14 0.38
C LYS A 145 -16.74 11.55 0.20
N HIS A 146 -17.40 11.84 -0.90
CA HIS A 146 -18.70 11.27 -1.25
C HIS A 146 -18.66 9.74 -1.47
N LEU A 147 -17.50 9.18 -1.81
CA LEU A 147 -17.25 7.74 -1.97
C LEU A 147 -16.92 7.02 -0.65
N LEU A 148 -16.59 7.77 0.42
CA LEU A 148 -16.10 7.21 1.69
C LEU A 148 -17.19 7.03 2.75
N LYS A 149 -18.44 7.36 2.43
CA LYS A 149 -19.60 7.30 3.32
C LYS A 149 -20.03 5.88 3.67
#